data_AF-A0A2G9NJ32-F1
#
_entry.id   AF-A0A2G9NJ32-F1
#
_cell.length_a   1.000
_cell.length_b   1.000
_cell.length_c   1.000
_cell.angle_alpha   90.00
_cell.angle_beta   90.00
_cell.angle_gamma   90.00
#
_symmetry.space_group_name_H-M   'P 1'
#
loop_
_entity.id
_entity.type
_entity.pdbx_description
1 polymer ?
#
loop_
_entity_poly.entity_id
_entity_poly.type
_entity_poly.pdbx_seq_one_letter_code
_entity_poly.pdbx_strand_id
1 'polypeptide(L)'
;MNPEINILSFNEIKKIFEKLSDNYGVESSMLPKNSRLIQRGKEKISIFTGEISDKDIQKFKELSSIELIGLYIAKIDLLDNNKKEDIRLSIEGTHIFKDDIIKNIVDLNSQKIIDDWMMGREILYYDIEKAMKENKRDDESKFVNSVSPRVGGEGRGRWDNKFATNNNSPNKRPKGFVVIRNSFTGDFLGCGKASADKITNFTPKGRRLKEKS
;
A
#
# COMPACT_ATOMS: atom_id res chain seq x y z
N MET A 1 -16.24 -7.59 24.78
CA MET A 1 -17.14 -8.16 23.76
C MET A 1 -16.34 -8.30 22.47
N ASN A 2 -16.33 -9.47 21.84
CA ASN A 2 -15.59 -9.65 20.59
C ASN A 2 -16.30 -8.88 19.46
N PRO A 3 -15.55 -8.28 18.51
CA PRO A 3 -16.17 -7.56 17.40
C PRO A 3 -16.99 -8.52 16.55
N GLU A 4 -18.18 -8.08 16.14
CA GLU A 4 -19.05 -8.83 15.25
C GLU A 4 -18.38 -9.07 13.88
N ILE A 5 -18.65 -10.24 13.28
CA ILE A 5 -18.18 -10.59 11.94
C ILE A 5 -19.36 -10.52 10.97
N ASN A 6 -19.25 -9.72 9.91
CA ASN A 6 -20.29 -9.53 8.91
C ASN A 6 -19.77 -9.93 7.54
N ILE A 7 -20.54 -10.74 6.81
CA ILE A 7 -20.26 -11.06 5.41
C ILE A 7 -20.86 -9.93 4.59
N LEU A 8 -20.05 -9.30 3.76
CA LEU A 8 -20.48 -8.09 3.05
C LEU A 8 -21.37 -8.42 1.86
N SER A 9 -22.45 -7.66 1.75
CA SER A 9 -23.33 -7.66 0.59
C SER A 9 -22.67 -7.02 -0.63
N PHE A 10 -23.24 -7.26 -1.81
CA PHE A 10 -22.78 -6.66 -3.06
C PHE A 10 -22.69 -5.12 -2.99
N ASN A 11 -23.67 -4.46 -2.38
CA ASN A 11 -23.69 -3.00 -2.27
C ASN A 11 -22.59 -2.48 -1.34
N GLU A 12 -22.27 -3.20 -0.25
CA GLU A 12 -21.18 -2.84 0.65
C GLU A 12 -19.82 -3.04 -0.01
N ILE A 13 -19.66 -4.16 -0.73
CA ILE A 13 -18.47 -4.44 -1.54
C ILE A 13 -18.25 -3.31 -2.55
N LYS A 14 -19.30 -2.91 -3.28
CA LYS A 14 -19.22 -1.80 -4.24
C LYS A 14 -18.70 -0.51 -3.59
N LYS A 15 -19.25 -0.10 -2.45
CA LYS A 15 -18.80 1.09 -1.71
C LYS A 15 -17.35 1.01 -1.26
N ILE A 16 -16.88 -0.17 -0.88
CA ILE A 16 -15.47 -0.40 -0.52
C ILE A 16 -14.58 -0.20 -1.73
N PHE A 17 -14.95 -0.79 -2.88
CA PHE A 17 -14.16 -0.68 -4.11
C PHE A 17 -14.21 0.71 -4.74
N GLU A 18 -15.28 1.47 -4.57
CA GLU A 18 -15.29 2.90 -4.93
C GLU A 18 -14.15 3.63 -4.20
N LYS A 19 -13.99 3.41 -2.89
CA LYS A 19 -12.90 4.03 -2.10
C LYS A 19 -11.52 3.48 -2.46
N LEU A 20 -11.40 2.17 -2.73
CA LEU A 20 -10.12 1.57 -3.14
C LEU A 20 -9.70 2.03 -4.54
N SER A 21 -10.64 2.20 -5.46
CA SER A 21 -10.38 2.74 -6.79
C SER A 21 -9.98 4.21 -6.73
N ASP A 22 -10.65 5.00 -5.89
CA ASP A 22 -10.30 6.41 -5.65
C ASP A 22 -8.87 6.56 -5.12
N ASN A 23 -8.51 5.78 -4.10
CA ASN A 23 -7.21 5.90 -3.45
C ASN A 23 -6.08 5.20 -4.21
N TYR A 24 -6.33 4.03 -4.80
CA TYR A 24 -5.27 3.14 -5.28
C TYR A 24 -5.45 2.68 -6.73
N GLY A 25 -6.64 2.90 -7.31
CA GLY A 25 -7.00 2.38 -8.63
C GLY A 25 -7.35 0.89 -8.64
N VAL A 26 -7.64 0.32 -7.47
CA VAL A 26 -7.99 -1.10 -7.33
C VAL A 26 -9.50 -1.28 -7.53
N GLU A 27 -9.87 -2.12 -8.50
CA GLU A 27 -11.24 -2.43 -8.90
C GLU A 27 -11.72 -3.78 -8.37
N SER A 28 -13.03 -3.97 -8.24
CA SER A 28 -13.59 -5.22 -7.69
C SER A 28 -13.31 -6.46 -8.54
N SER A 29 -13.08 -6.28 -9.85
CA SER A 29 -12.71 -7.36 -10.78
C SER A 29 -11.32 -7.95 -10.51
N MET A 30 -10.50 -7.28 -9.70
CA MET A 30 -9.15 -7.73 -9.33
C MET A 30 -9.15 -8.68 -8.13
N LEU A 31 -10.31 -8.93 -7.52
CA LEU A 31 -10.42 -9.91 -6.46
C LEU A 31 -10.18 -11.34 -6.99
N PRO A 32 -9.49 -12.18 -6.21
CA PRO A 32 -9.45 -13.62 -6.45
C PRO A 32 -10.86 -14.19 -6.67
N LYS A 33 -10.97 -15.10 -7.66
CA LYS A 33 -12.23 -15.79 -7.94
C LYS A 33 -12.75 -16.50 -6.69
N ASN A 34 -14.07 -16.48 -6.50
CA ASN A 34 -14.76 -17.08 -5.35
C ASN A 34 -14.32 -16.53 -3.98
N SER A 35 -13.73 -15.34 -3.96
CA SER A 35 -13.46 -14.65 -2.70
C SER A 35 -14.70 -13.95 -2.16
N ARG A 36 -14.75 -13.83 -0.84
CA ARG A 36 -15.73 -13.08 -0.08
C ARG A 36 -15.03 -12.02 0.74
N LEU A 37 -15.67 -10.86 0.88
CA LEU A 37 -15.22 -9.85 1.83
C LEU A 37 -15.98 -10.00 3.13
N ILE A 38 -15.23 -9.98 4.22
CA ILE A 38 -15.72 -10.14 5.58
C ILE A 38 -15.29 -8.91 6.36
N GLN A 39 -16.23 -8.24 7.01
CA GLN A 39 -15.96 -7.13 7.90
C GLN A 39 -15.97 -7.58 9.35
N ARG A 40 -14.95 -7.17 10.11
CA ARG A 40 -14.88 -7.39 11.56
C ARG A 40 -15.01 -6.06 12.30
N GLY A 41 -16.01 -5.96 13.16
CA GLY A 41 -16.44 -4.71 13.78
C GLY A 41 -16.91 -3.71 12.72
N LYS A 42 -16.57 -2.43 12.89
CA LYS A 42 -16.93 -1.36 11.94
C LYS A 42 -15.83 -1.02 10.94
N GLU A 43 -14.65 -1.63 11.08
CA GLU A 43 -13.44 -1.07 10.47
C GLU A 43 -12.68 -2.06 9.59
N LYS A 44 -12.45 -3.29 10.06
CA LYS A 44 -11.49 -4.19 9.42
C LYS A 44 -12.16 -5.00 8.33
N ILE A 45 -11.57 -5.03 7.15
CA ILE A 45 -12.01 -5.82 6.00
C ILE A 45 -10.98 -6.91 5.75
N SER A 46 -11.46 -8.14 5.67
CA SER A 46 -10.69 -9.32 5.32
C SER A 46 -11.22 -9.93 4.03
N ILE A 47 -10.33 -10.56 3.27
CA ILE A 47 -10.69 -11.42 2.15
C ILE A 47 -10.64 -12.88 2.58
N PHE A 48 -11.66 -13.64 2.23
CA PHE A 48 -11.73 -15.07 2.50
C PHE A 48 -11.99 -15.85 1.21
N THR A 49 -11.20 -16.90 0.99
CA THR A 49 -11.41 -17.90 -0.06
C THR A 49 -11.56 -19.25 0.62
N GLY A 50 -12.56 -20.03 0.20
CA GLY A 50 -12.82 -21.34 0.78
C GLY A 50 -14.28 -21.77 0.68
N GLU A 51 -14.53 -23.01 1.09
CA GLU A 51 -15.81 -23.69 0.90
C GLU A 51 -16.80 -23.50 2.07
N ILE A 52 -16.35 -22.92 3.18
CA ILE A 52 -17.18 -22.69 4.37
C ILE A 52 -18.35 -21.78 3.99
N SER A 53 -19.59 -22.26 4.10
CA SER A 53 -20.75 -21.46 3.71
C SER A 53 -21.06 -20.37 4.74
N ASP A 54 -21.88 -19.39 4.35
CA ASP A 54 -22.35 -18.36 5.28
C ASP A 54 -23.13 -18.97 6.46
N LYS A 55 -23.85 -20.08 6.22
CA LYS A 55 -24.53 -20.84 7.27
C LYS A 55 -23.55 -21.46 8.26
N ASP A 56 -22.41 -21.94 7.78
CA ASP A 56 -21.39 -22.53 8.65
C ASP A 56 -20.70 -21.45 9.50
N ILE A 57 -20.46 -20.27 8.93
CA ILE A 57 -19.96 -19.11 9.69
C ILE A 57 -20.94 -18.73 10.82
N GLN A 58 -22.25 -18.75 10.57
CA GLN A 58 -23.23 -18.47 11.62
C GLN A 58 -23.23 -19.55 12.71
N LYS A 59 -23.17 -20.84 12.35
CA LYS A 59 -23.02 -21.92 13.34
C LYS A 59 -21.77 -21.75 14.19
N PHE A 60 -20.64 -21.38 13.59
CA PHE A 60 -19.40 -21.16 14.34
C PHE A 60 -19.54 -20.02 15.36
N LYS A 61 -20.25 -18.94 15.02
CA LYS A 61 -20.52 -17.83 15.95
C LYS A 61 -21.35 -18.25 17.16
N GLU A 62 -22.26 -19.21 16.99
CA GLU A 62 -23.09 -19.75 18.09
C GLU A 62 -22.27 -20.62 19.04
N LEU A 63 -21.25 -21.33 18.51
CA LEU A 63 -20.40 -22.23 19.28
C LEU A 63 -19.24 -21.51 19.97
N SER A 64 -18.63 -20.54 19.29
CA SER A 64 -17.47 -19.82 19.81
C SER A 64 -17.31 -18.44 19.19
N SER A 65 -16.51 -17.61 19.85
CA SER A 65 -16.09 -16.35 19.26
C SER A 65 -15.10 -16.61 18.13
N ILE A 66 -15.43 -16.16 16.93
CA ILE A 66 -14.51 -16.21 15.81
C ILE A 66 -13.51 -15.07 15.94
N GLU A 67 -12.23 -15.40 16.11
CA GLU A 67 -11.17 -14.40 16.27
C GLU A 67 -10.78 -13.76 14.93
N LEU A 68 -10.69 -14.58 13.87
CA LEU A 68 -10.24 -14.20 12.54
C LEU A 68 -10.89 -15.10 11.47
N ILE A 69 -11.31 -14.50 10.36
CA ILE A 69 -11.64 -15.22 9.12
C ILE A 69 -10.92 -14.53 7.97
N GLY A 70 -10.21 -15.33 7.17
CA GLY A 70 -9.49 -14.83 6.01
C GLY A 70 -8.29 -13.95 6.35
N LEU A 71 -7.83 -13.23 5.34
CA LEU A 71 -6.66 -12.36 5.39
C LEU A 71 -7.09 -10.89 5.47
N TYR A 72 -6.62 -10.15 6.47
CA TYR A 72 -6.95 -8.74 6.65
C TYR A 72 -6.32 -7.89 5.55
N ILE A 73 -7.14 -7.24 4.70
CA ILE A 73 -6.67 -6.50 3.51
C ILE A 73 -6.77 -4.98 3.64
N ALA A 74 -7.72 -4.49 4.42
CA ALA A 74 -7.99 -3.07 4.47
C ALA A 74 -8.71 -2.69 5.76
N LYS A 75 -8.63 -1.41 6.12
CA LYS A 75 -9.37 -0.83 7.23
C LYS A 75 -10.06 0.45 6.79
N ILE A 76 -11.33 0.57 7.18
CA ILE A 76 -12.09 1.82 7.13
C ILE A 76 -11.63 2.68 8.30
N ASP A 77 -11.20 3.89 7.98
CA ASP A 77 -10.84 4.93 8.94
C ASP A 77 -11.85 6.07 8.90
N LEU A 78 -12.12 6.60 10.09
CA LEU A 78 -12.89 7.82 10.27
C LEU A 78 -11.95 9.03 10.27
N LEU A 79 -12.17 9.94 9.35
CA LEU A 79 -11.44 11.19 9.14
C LEU A 79 -12.29 12.39 9.60
N ASP A 80 -11.63 13.54 9.75
CA ASP A 80 -12.26 14.83 10.03
C ASP A 80 -13.23 14.81 11.23
N ASN A 81 -12.77 14.28 12.37
CA ASN A 81 -13.58 14.09 13.58
C ASN A 81 -14.84 13.24 13.32
N ASN A 82 -14.67 12.10 12.66
CA ASN A 82 -15.74 11.14 12.34
C ASN A 82 -16.78 11.64 11.33
N LYS A 83 -16.45 12.64 10.52
CA LYS A 83 -17.36 13.18 9.49
C LYS A 83 -17.21 12.48 8.14
N LYS A 84 -16.09 11.82 7.89
CA LYS A 84 -15.80 11.18 6.61
C LYS A 84 -15.16 9.81 6.79
N GLU A 85 -15.69 8.80 6.11
CA GLU A 85 -15.06 7.49 6.00
C GLU A 85 -14.13 7.44 4.80
N ASP A 86 -12.95 6.87 5.01
CA ASP A 86 -11.97 6.58 3.97
C ASP A 86 -11.34 5.19 4.22
N ILE A 87 -10.64 4.64 3.25
CA ILE A 87 -10.09 3.27 3.34
C ILE A 87 -8.58 3.27 3.18
N ARG A 88 -7.90 2.53 4.06
CA ARG A 88 -6.48 2.23 3.94
C ARG A 88 -6.21 0.75 3.76
N LEU A 89 -5.27 0.41 2.89
CA LEU A 89 -4.78 -0.97 2.76
C LEU A 89 -3.95 -1.39 3.98
N SER A 90 -4.04 -2.67 4.34
CA SER A 90 -3.05 -3.33 5.21
C SER A 90 -1.77 -3.65 4.41
N ILE A 91 -0.72 -4.10 5.09
CA ILE A 91 0.49 -4.57 4.39
C ILE A 91 0.14 -5.75 3.48
N GLU A 92 -0.66 -6.69 3.98
CA GLU A 92 -1.17 -7.81 3.19
C GLU A 92 -1.97 -7.33 1.98
N GLY A 93 -2.86 -6.35 2.16
CA GLY A 93 -3.64 -5.75 1.08
C GLY A 93 -2.76 -5.14 0.01
N THR A 94 -1.68 -4.44 0.39
CA THR A 94 -0.73 -3.89 -0.60
C THR A 94 -0.02 -4.97 -1.41
N HIS A 95 0.17 -6.17 -0.86
CA HIS A 95 0.77 -7.29 -1.59
C HIS A 95 -0.25 -8.05 -2.43
N ILE A 96 -1.49 -8.23 -1.95
CA ILE A 96 -2.56 -8.88 -2.72
C ILE A 96 -2.87 -8.09 -3.99
N PHE A 97 -2.89 -6.76 -3.89
CA PHE A 97 -3.17 -5.87 -5.02
C PHE A 97 -1.89 -5.30 -5.66
N LYS A 98 -0.73 -5.98 -5.52
CA LYS A 98 0.56 -5.41 -5.92
C LYS A 98 0.57 -4.97 -7.39
N ASP A 99 0.01 -5.79 -8.27
CA ASP A 99 0.00 -5.53 -9.72
C ASP A 99 -1.13 -4.57 -10.15
N ASP A 100 -2.07 -4.30 -9.25
CA ASP A 100 -3.29 -3.52 -9.49
C ASP A 100 -3.23 -2.09 -8.95
N ILE A 101 -2.34 -1.82 -8.00
CA ILE A 101 -2.16 -0.49 -7.43
C ILE A 101 -1.47 0.41 -8.45
N ILE A 102 -2.20 1.42 -8.93
CA ILE A 102 -1.74 2.37 -9.96
C ILE A 102 -1.85 3.84 -9.53
N LYS A 103 -2.42 4.14 -8.36
CA LYS A 103 -2.57 5.49 -7.81
C LYS A 103 -1.93 5.64 -6.42
N ASN A 104 -1.60 6.89 -6.06
CA ASN A 104 -1.09 7.28 -4.75
C ASN A 104 0.09 6.43 -4.23
N ILE A 105 1.02 6.11 -5.13
CA ILE A 105 2.26 5.43 -4.81
C ILE A 105 3.31 6.49 -4.46
N VAL A 106 4.03 6.28 -3.36
CA VAL A 106 5.22 7.06 -2.99
C VAL A 106 6.43 6.14 -3.05
N ASP A 107 7.31 6.44 -4.00
CA ASP A 107 8.59 5.75 -4.16
C ASP A 107 9.65 6.31 -3.22
N LEU A 108 10.24 5.43 -2.41
CA LEU A 108 11.38 5.74 -1.57
C LEU A 108 12.65 5.25 -2.24
N ASN A 109 13.57 6.19 -2.51
CA ASN A 109 14.80 5.99 -3.28
C ASN A 109 16.07 6.18 -2.46
N SER A 110 15.96 6.08 -1.14
CA SER A 110 17.07 6.15 -0.21
C SER A 110 16.92 5.03 0.81
N GLN A 111 17.95 4.22 0.98
CA GLN A 111 17.96 3.13 1.96
C GLN A 111 17.69 3.66 3.37
N LYS A 112 18.24 4.82 3.71
CA LYS A 112 17.99 5.47 5.01
C LYS A 112 16.50 5.75 5.23
N ILE A 113 15.82 6.32 4.22
CA ILE A 113 14.38 6.65 4.34
C ILE A 113 13.54 5.38 4.41
N ILE A 114 13.93 4.34 3.67
CA ILE A 114 13.30 3.01 3.73
C ILE A 114 13.46 2.42 5.15
N ASP A 115 14.64 2.47 5.74
CA ASP A 115 14.89 1.97 7.09
C ASP A 115 14.07 2.76 8.12
N ASP A 116 14.02 4.08 8.00
CA ASP A 116 13.19 4.96 8.83
C ASP A 116 11.71 4.55 8.75
N TRP A 117 11.19 4.29 7.55
CA TRP A 117 9.83 3.79 7.36
C TRP A 117 9.62 2.42 8.02
N MET A 118 10.55 1.50 7.84
CA MET A 118 10.46 0.16 8.39
C MET A 118 10.58 0.14 9.93
N MET A 119 11.23 1.14 10.53
CA MET A 119 11.22 1.39 11.98
C MET A 119 9.93 2.04 12.48
N GLY A 120 9.01 2.40 11.59
CA GLY A 120 7.74 3.03 11.92
C GLY A 120 7.81 4.54 12.12
N ARG A 121 8.88 5.19 11.63
CA ARG A 121 9.03 6.65 11.66
C ARG A 121 8.22 7.28 10.53
N GLU A 122 7.78 8.52 10.75
CA GLU A 122 7.15 9.33 9.69
C GLU A 122 8.22 9.80 8.70
N ILE A 123 7.81 10.07 7.46
CA ILE A 123 8.72 10.59 6.43
C ILE A 123 8.34 12.03 6.13
N LEU A 124 9.29 12.95 6.16
CA LEU A 124 9.09 14.32 5.71
C LEU A 124 9.27 14.41 4.19
N TYR A 125 8.44 15.18 3.49
CA TYR A 125 8.63 15.39 2.05
C TYR A 125 9.98 16.02 1.72
N TYR A 126 10.47 16.87 2.61
CA TYR A 126 11.81 17.46 2.49
C TYR A 126 12.91 16.38 2.36
N ASP A 127 12.83 15.30 3.13
CA ASP A 127 13.83 14.24 3.10
C ASP A 127 13.80 13.46 1.78
N ILE A 128 12.60 13.21 1.24
CA ILE A 128 12.41 12.60 -0.08
C ILE A 128 12.99 13.50 -1.18
N GLU A 129 12.64 14.78 -1.17
CA GLU A 129 13.10 15.76 -2.15
C GLU A 129 14.63 15.93 -2.09
N LYS A 130 15.21 15.90 -0.89
CA LYS A 130 16.66 15.94 -0.67
C LYS A 130 17.34 14.71 -1.27
N ALA A 131 16.85 13.50 -0.95
CA ALA A 131 17.41 12.25 -1.49
C ALA A 131 17.33 12.19 -3.03
N MET A 132 16.23 12.68 -3.63
CA MET A 132 16.11 12.78 -5.09
C MET A 132 17.15 13.70 -5.73
N LYS A 133 17.49 14.82 -5.08
CA LYS A 133 18.52 15.75 -5.58
C LYS A 133 19.93 15.18 -5.47
N GLU A 134 20.21 14.45 -4.39
CA GLU A 134 21.51 13.81 -4.17
C GLU A 134 21.76 12.73 -5.23
N ASN A 135 20.78 11.85 -5.49
CA ASN A 135 20.88 10.80 -6.50
C ASN A 135 21.11 11.36 -7.93
N LYS A 136 20.50 12.49 -8.30
CA LYS A 136 20.71 13.11 -9.62
C LYS A 136 22.14 13.60 -9.84
N ARG A 137 22.79 14.13 -8.79
CA ARG A 137 24.19 14.60 -8.88
C ARG A 137 25.15 13.43 -9.09
N ASP A 138 24.86 12.28 -8.50
CA ASP A 138 25.68 11.08 -8.65
C ASP A 138 25.57 10.50 -10.07
N ASP A 139 24.39 10.56 -10.70
CA ASP A 139 24.22 10.12 -12.09
C ASP A 139 24.86 11.09 -13.09
N GLU A 140 24.75 12.40 -12.87
CA GLU A 140 25.41 13.41 -13.71
C GLU A 140 26.94 13.36 -13.58
N SER A 141 27.48 13.16 -12.38
CA SER A 141 28.93 13.04 -12.17
C SER A 141 29.53 11.77 -12.77
N LYS A 142 28.76 10.67 -12.88
CA LYS A 142 29.15 9.47 -13.63
C LYS A 142 29.15 9.71 -15.14
N PHE A 143 28.25 10.54 -15.65
CA PHE A 143 28.15 10.86 -17.08
C PHE A 143 29.31 11.74 -17.57
N VAL A 144 29.80 12.67 -16.72
CA VAL A 144 30.95 13.53 -17.06
C VAL A 144 32.27 12.75 -17.12
N ASN A 145 32.36 11.61 -16.42
CA ASN A 145 33.57 10.76 -16.40
C ASN A 145 33.54 9.58 -17.38
N SER A 146 32.53 9.47 -18.26
CA SER A 146 32.37 8.33 -19.17
C SER A 146 32.24 8.70 -20.65
N VAL A 147 32.80 9.82 -21.10
CA VAL A 147 32.92 10.11 -22.54
C VAL A 147 34.24 9.55 -23.07
N SER A 148 34.26 8.24 -23.33
CA SER A 148 35.22 7.62 -24.26
C SER A 148 34.45 7.13 -25.51
N PRO A 149 34.96 7.33 -26.75
CA PRO A 149 34.24 6.93 -27.94
C PRO A 149 34.23 5.39 -28.13
N ARG A 150 33.01 4.83 -28.13
CA ARG A 150 32.48 3.58 -28.75
C ARG A 150 33.45 2.43 -29.13
N VAL A 151 33.09 1.20 -28.74
CA VAL A 151 32.84 0.07 -29.68
C VAL A 151 31.71 -0.82 -29.10
N GLY A 152 30.86 -1.36 -29.98
CA GLY A 152 29.58 -1.99 -29.71
C GLY A 152 29.56 -3.26 -28.86
N GLY A 153 28.35 -3.60 -28.41
CA GLY A 153 28.03 -4.82 -27.71
C GLY A 153 26.54 -4.85 -27.41
N GLU A 154 25.81 -5.58 -28.23
CA GLU A 154 24.39 -5.88 -28.04
C GLU A 154 24.16 -6.67 -26.73
N GLY A 155 23.01 -6.40 -26.11
CA GLY A 155 22.42 -7.31 -25.13
C GLY A 155 22.59 -6.88 -23.68
N ARG A 156 21.50 -6.37 -23.10
CA ARG A 156 20.92 -6.83 -21.83
C ARG A 156 19.63 -6.06 -21.51
N GLY A 157 18.56 -6.82 -21.29
CA GLY A 157 17.42 -6.49 -20.43
C GLY A 157 16.77 -5.12 -20.65
N ARG A 158 15.83 -5.05 -21.58
CA ARG A 158 14.82 -3.99 -21.61
C ARG A 158 14.00 -4.10 -20.32
N TRP A 159 14.36 -3.32 -19.30
CA TRP A 159 13.45 -3.03 -18.21
C TRP A 159 12.24 -2.34 -18.84
N ASP A 160 11.12 -3.05 -18.91
CA ASP A 160 9.88 -2.48 -19.40
C ASP A 160 9.50 -1.31 -18.50
N ASN A 161 9.71 -0.11 -19.03
CA ASN A 161 9.39 1.18 -18.44
C ASN A 161 7.86 1.40 -18.34
N LYS A 162 7.09 0.35 -18.03
CA LYS A 162 5.62 0.41 -17.86
C LYS A 162 5.19 0.98 -16.51
N PHE A 163 6.11 1.18 -15.57
CA PHE A 163 5.84 1.81 -14.28
C PHE A 163 6.34 3.26 -14.19
N ALA A 164 7.04 3.75 -15.22
CA ALA A 164 7.43 5.14 -15.31
C ALA A 164 6.27 5.95 -15.87
N THR A 165 5.73 6.83 -15.02
CA THR A 165 4.74 7.87 -15.33
C THR A 165 3.29 7.41 -15.44
N ASN A 166 2.58 7.41 -14.31
CA ASN A 166 1.13 7.63 -14.33
C ASN A 166 0.74 8.73 -13.33
N ASN A 167 0.48 9.90 -13.90
CA ASN A 167 -0.52 10.89 -13.48
C ASN A 167 -0.51 11.44 -12.04
N ASN A 168 0.65 11.79 -11.51
CA ASN A 168 0.75 12.99 -10.70
C ASN A 168 1.61 13.99 -11.47
N SER A 169 1.06 15.18 -11.74
CA SER A 169 1.86 16.33 -12.16
C SER A 169 3.09 16.38 -11.25
N PRO A 170 4.33 16.53 -11.77
CA PRO A 170 5.56 16.28 -11.02
C PRO A 170 5.72 17.11 -9.72
N ASN A 171 4.84 18.09 -9.50
CA ASN A 171 4.81 18.95 -8.32
C ASN A 171 3.60 18.74 -7.38
N LYS A 172 2.69 17.80 -7.65
CA LYS A 172 1.52 17.59 -6.80
C LYS A 172 1.79 16.47 -5.79
N ARG A 173 1.95 16.86 -4.52
CA ARG A 173 2.04 15.90 -3.41
C ARG A 173 0.77 15.03 -3.35
N PRO A 174 0.90 13.73 -3.06
CA PRO A 174 -0.25 12.87 -2.92
C PRO A 174 -1.12 13.33 -1.73
N LYS A 175 -2.39 12.97 -1.75
CA LYS A 175 -3.35 13.31 -0.69
C LYS A 175 -4.01 12.04 -0.19
N GLY A 176 -4.48 12.04 1.06
CA GLY A 176 -5.17 10.90 1.64
C GLY A 176 -4.23 9.74 1.92
N PHE A 177 -4.71 8.52 1.75
CA PHE A 177 -3.89 7.33 1.96
C PHE A 177 -3.00 7.04 0.76
N VAL A 178 -1.76 6.66 1.04
CA VAL A 178 -0.73 6.36 0.04
C VAL A 178 -0.14 4.99 0.29
N VAL A 179 0.34 4.34 -0.77
CA VAL A 179 1.13 3.10 -0.66
C VAL A 179 2.60 3.46 -0.79
N ILE A 180 3.43 2.92 0.10
CA ILE A 180 4.87 3.15 0.08
C ILE A 180 5.55 2.03 -0.68
N ARG A 181 6.39 2.37 -1.65
CA ARG A 181 7.14 1.41 -2.47
C ARG A 181 8.64 1.64 -2.31
N ASN A 182 9.38 0.55 -2.14
CA ASN A 182 10.83 0.54 -2.27
C ASN A 182 11.19 0.67 -3.75
N SER A 183 11.81 1.78 -4.17
CA SER A 183 12.13 1.96 -5.59
C SER A 183 13.24 1.03 -6.09
N PHE A 184 14.04 0.45 -5.19
CA PHE A 184 15.13 -0.47 -5.55
C PHE A 184 14.61 -1.87 -5.86
N THR A 185 13.60 -2.34 -5.12
CA THR A 185 13.06 -3.71 -5.29
C THR A 185 11.71 -3.75 -5.98
N GLY A 186 11.00 -2.63 -6.02
CA GLY A 186 9.61 -2.56 -6.49
C GLY A 186 8.59 -3.11 -5.49
N ASP A 187 9.00 -3.47 -4.27
CA ASP A 187 8.10 -4.02 -3.26
C ASP A 187 7.37 -2.94 -2.48
N PHE A 188 6.12 -3.23 -2.14
CA PHE A 188 5.34 -2.39 -1.24
C PHE A 188 5.74 -2.64 0.21
N LEU A 189 5.93 -1.53 0.94
CA LEU A 189 6.34 -1.51 2.35
C LEU A 189 5.16 -1.22 3.28
N GLY A 190 3.95 -1.14 2.74
CA GLY A 190 2.70 -0.85 3.45
C GLY A 190 2.07 0.48 3.05
N CYS A 191 1.29 1.04 3.97
CA CYS A 191 0.45 2.21 3.72
C CYS A 191 0.75 3.36 4.70
N GLY A 192 0.56 4.59 4.25
CA GLY A 192 0.67 5.81 5.06
C GLY A 192 -0.47 6.78 4.79
N LYS A 193 -0.53 7.87 5.56
CA LYS A 193 -1.40 9.02 5.27
C LYS A 193 -0.57 10.23 4.93
N ALA A 194 -0.76 10.76 3.72
CA ALA A 194 -0.14 11.99 3.27
C ALA A 194 -0.81 13.21 3.92
N SER A 195 0.02 14.15 4.35
CA SER A 195 -0.37 15.47 4.86
C SER A 195 0.37 16.56 4.06
N ALA A 196 0.40 17.80 4.56
CA ALA A 196 1.07 18.88 3.84
C ALA A 196 2.58 18.70 3.81
N ASP A 197 3.18 18.26 4.91
CA ASP A 197 4.62 18.25 5.20
C ASP A 197 5.21 16.84 5.29
N LYS A 198 4.39 15.84 5.62
CA LYS A 198 4.85 14.49 5.91
C LYS A 198 3.89 13.38 5.51
N ILE A 199 4.39 12.16 5.59
CA ILE A 199 3.62 10.92 5.49
C ILE A 199 3.67 10.20 6.83
N THR A 200 2.50 10.06 7.46
CA THR A 200 2.34 9.29 8.70
C THR A 200 2.39 7.80 8.41
N ASN A 201 3.09 7.07 9.27
CA ASN A 201 3.40 5.65 9.10
C ASN A 201 2.38 4.74 9.80
N PHE A 202 1.80 3.79 9.06
CA PHE A 202 0.87 2.79 9.60
C PHE A 202 1.44 1.37 9.69
N THR A 203 2.76 1.18 9.57
CA THR A 203 3.41 -0.10 9.84
C THR A 203 3.09 -0.56 11.26
N PRO A 204 2.48 -1.76 11.43
CA PRO A 204 2.10 -2.28 12.74
C PRO A 204 3.30 -2.34 13.70
N LYS A 205 3.11 -1.95 14.96
CA LYS A 205 4.20 -1.88 15.95
C LYS A 205 5.03 -3.17 16.05
N GLY A 206 4.38 -4.32 16.04
CA GLY A 206 5.04 -5.63 16.11
C GLY A 206 5.83 -6.04 14.86
N ARG A 207 5.73 -5.28 13.76
CA ARG A 207 6.48 -5.51 12.51
C ARG A 207 7.59 -4.49 12.27
N ARG A 208 7.74 -3.52 13.15
CA ARG A 208 8.76 -2.48 13.00
C ARG A 208 10.14 -3.08 13.27
N LEU A 209 11.11 -2.69 12.45
CA LEU A 209 12.51 -2.99 12.73
C LEU A 209 12.91 -2.29 14.03
N LYS A 210 13.69 -2.99 14.85
CA LYS A 210 14.29 -2.41 16.05
C LYS A 210 15.62 -1.76 15.69
N GLU A 211 15.97 -0.71 16.42
CA GLU A 211 17.33 -0.18 16.37
C GLU A 211 18.29 -1.30 16.78
N LYS A 212 19.37 -1.47 16.02
CA LYS A 212 20.45 -2.37 16.43
C LYS A 212 21.15 -1.70 17.61
N SER A 213 20.97 -2.30 18.79
CA SER A 213 21.72 -1.98 20.01
C SER A 213 23.18 -2.37 19.88
#